data_AF-A0A368K0D3-F1
#
_entry.id   AF-A0A368K0D3-F1
#
_cell.length_a   1.000
_cell.length_b   1.000
_cell.length_c   1.000
_cell.angle_alpha   90.00
_cell.angle_beta   90.00
_cell.angle_gamma   90.00
#
_symmetry.space_group_name_H-M   'P 1'
#
loop_
_entity.id
_entity.type
_entity.pdbx_description
1 polymer ?
#
loop_
_entity_poly.entity_id
_entity_poly.type
_entity_poly.pdbx_seq_one_letter_code
_entity_poly.pdbx_strand_id
1 'polypeptide(L)'
;MSTAQSEISTILLDKVADWLTETSLAGDDLKTIVRGFCERLAAAGLPLARVHLSFSMLHPLYDALGFTWRRGQGMEVEGFRKSNGGPSDRFTRSPYYHLFSNNLDHLRRRLHPDVPSEFPIFDELKLIGVTDYLAFVHSFGGNTNQGMVGSWSTDSPGGFSDNMIAALLRMQNHLAVASKMAVLHKLTDNMLTTYLGGDAGKRVLNGQIKRGEGDTVRAALVMADMRHSTRLAETAGRDVYIETLNQYFDAIAAPFNRAGGQILSFLGDGFLAVYPCERHRAPSELACQAALAATHKAIKRMAELNARRNQEGLDEIGYGIGLHVGNVMYGNVGLSDRLTFSVFGSAVNEVQRLQVLTKNSPSRILASKDFANYCANGSWVTVGEEKLPGVKQKFTVLFPDLSETPPADDDGGLEAIYDRISDAEQVILLHRDASKLPLRDPALKGFQ
;
A
#
# COMPACT_ATOMS: atom_id res chain seq x y z
N MET A 1 4.89 31.08 -49.56
CA MET A 1 5.76 30.98 -48.37
C MET A 1 5.70 29.53 -47.91
N SER A 2 6.83 28.83 -47.98
CA SER A 2 6.96 27.42 -47.63
C SER A 2 6.62 27.22 -46.16
N THR A 3 5.55 26.47 -45.85
CA THR A 3 5.30 25.96 -44.50
C THR A 3 6.47 25.05 -44.15
N ALA A 4 7.36 25.51 -43.27
CA ALA A 4 8.37 24.65 -42.68
C ALA A 4 7.63 23.51 -41.95
N GLN A 5 7.54 22.35 -42.59
CA GLN A 5 7.18 21.12 -41.89
C GLN A 5 8.25 20.96 -40.81
N SER A 6 7.86 21.12 -39.54
CA SER A 6 8.74 20.84 -38.41
C SER A 6 9.14 19.36 -38.51
N GLU A 7 10.31 19.10 -39.08
CA GLU A 7 10.86 17.75 -39.17
C GLU A 7 11.17 17.29 -37.75
N ILE A 8 10.53 16.21 -37.35
CA ILE A 8 10.76 15.61 -36.04
C ILE A 8 12.16 15.01 -36.04
N SER A 9 12.95 15.32 -35.03
CA SER A 9 14.27 14.72 -34.90
C SER A 9 14.13 13.25 -34.48
N THR A 10 14.36 12.33 -35.42
CA THR A 10 14.41 10.89 -35.15
C THR A 10 15.49 10.56 -34.12
N ILE A 11 16.64 11.24 -34.17
CA ILE A 11 17.74 11.08 -33.22
C ILE A 11 17.29 11.41 -31.78
N LEU A 12 16.54 12.51 -31.59
CA LEU A 12 16.06 12.86 -30.25
C LEU A 12 15.00 11.87 -29.77
N LEU A 13 14.13 11.39 -30.65
CA LEU A 13 13.14 10.35 -30.31
C LEU A 13 13.79 9.03 -29.92
N ASP A 14 14.85 8.61 -30.64
CA ASP A 14 15.57 7.39 -30.33
C ASP A 14 16.25 7.50 -28.95
N LYS A 15 16.80 8.67 -28.60
CA LYS A 15 17.26 8.94 -27.22
C LYS A 15 16.16 8.86 -26.16
N VAL A 16 14.90 9.18 -26.50
CA VAL A 16 13.78 8.98 -25.57
C VAL A 16 13.52 7.49 -25.35
N ALA A 17 13.60 6.68 -26.41
CA ALA A 17 13.45 5.23 -26.31
C ALA A 17 14.61 4.58 -25.51
N ASP A 18 15.83 5.03 -25.70
CA ASP A 18 17.00 4.60 -24.92
C ASP A 18 16.80 4.93 -23.43
N TRP A 19 16.40 6.17 -23.13
CA TRP A 19 16.11 6.60 -21.76
C TRP A 19 15.00 5.76 -21.12
N LEU A 20 13.91 5.45 -21.84
CA LEU A 20 12.85 4.56 -21.35
C LEU A 20 13.39 3.18 -20.99
N THR A 21 14.34 2.66 -21.78
CA THR A 21 14.97 1.36 -21.53
C THR A 21 15.82 1.41 -20.26
N GLU A 22 16.68 2.43 -20.12
CA GLU A 22 17.53 2.62 -18.93
C GLU A 22 16.70 2.77 -17.64
N THR A 23 15.71 3.66 -17.65
CA THR A 23 14.79 3.89 -16.52
C THR A 23 13.98 2.63 -16.19
N SER A 24 13.55 1.86 -17.19
CA SER A 24 12.86 0.58 -16.96
C SER A 24 13.77 -0.46 -16.32
N LEU A 25 15.06 -0.50 -16.65
CA LEU A 25 16.03 -1.42 -16.06
C LEU A 25 16.45 -1.00 -14.64
N ALA A 26 16.47 0.31 -14.38
CA ALA A 26 16.75 0.86 -13.05
C ALA A 26 15.63 0.59 -12.02
N GLY A 27 14.42 0.22 -12.49
CA GLY A 27 13.27 -0.05 -11.63
C GLY A 27 12.53 1.21 -11.18
N ASP A 28 12.65 2.30 -11.94
CA ASP A 28 11.95 3.55 -11.62
C ASP A 28 10.43 3.38 -11.63
N ASP A 29 9.75 4.19 -10.81
CA ASP A 29 8.29 4.12 -10.71
C ASP A 29 7.58 4.65 -11.97
N LEU A 30 6.32 4.25 -12.13
CA LEU A 30 5.50 4.62 -13.28
C LEU A 30 5.32 6.14 -13.41
N LYS A 31 5.31 6.87 -12.29
CA LYS A 31 5.16 8.32 -12.27
C LYS A 31 6.38 9.01 -12.90
N THR A 32 7.57 8.54 -12.57
CA THR A 32 8.86 9.04 -13.08
C THR A 32 8.99 8.72 -14.56
N ILE A 33 8.66 7.49 -14.97
CA ILE A 33 8.64 7.06 -16.38
C ILE A 33 7.72 7.96 -17.21
N VAL A 34 6.46 8.10 -16.82
CA VAL A 34 5.45 8.84 -17.60
C VAL A 34 5.82 10.32 -17.71
N ARG A 35 6.23 10.95 -16.59
CA ARG A 35 6.62 12.37 -16.58
C ARG A 35 7.82 12.61 -17.49
N GLY A 36 8.90 11.86 -17.27
CA GLY A 36 10.14 12.04 -18.01
C GLY A 36 9.98 11.73 -19.50
N PHE A 37 9.10 10.79 -19.86
CA PHE A 37 8.72 10.51 -21.24
C PHE A 37 8.01 11.70 -21.89
N CYS A 38 6.97 12.25 -21.26
CA CYS A 38 6.21 13.37 -21.83
C CYS A 38 7.09 14.61 -22.02
N GLU A 39 7.93 14.93 -21.03
CA GLU A 39 8.86 16.07 -21.09
C GLU A 39 9.89 15.91 -22.21
N ARG A 40 10.43 14.69 -22.40
CA ARG A 40 11.39 14.40 -23.46
C ARG A 40 10.77 14.40 -24.84
N LEU A 41 9.55 13.88 -25.01
CA LEU A 41 8.83 13.99 -26.28
C LEU A 41 8.57 15.46 -26.66
N ALA A 42 8.14 16.28 -25.70
CA ALA A 42 7.96 17.71 -25.92
C ALA A 42 9.29 18.41 -26.28
N ALA A 43 10.38 18.08 -25.58
CA ALA A 43 11.72 18.59 -25.87
C ALA A 43 12.29 18.11 -27.21
N ALA A 44 11.87 16.94 -27.70
CA ALA A 44 12.22 16.40 -29.01
C ALA A 44 11.47 17.09 -30.17
N GLY A 45 10.59 18.06 -29.87
CA GLY A 45 9.89 18.86 -30.86
C GLY A 45 8.48 18.37 -31.22
N LEU A 46 7.93 17.40 -30.50
CA LEU A 46 6.52 17.03 -30.67
C LEU A 46 5.63 18.10 -30.02
N PRO A 47 4.64 18.67 -30.73
CA PRO A 47 3.83 19.79 -30.24
C PRO A 47 2.73 19.31 -29.28
N LEU A 48 3.10 18.69 -28.17
CA LEU A 48 2.17 18.18 -27.17
C LEU A 48 1.62 19.32 -26.31
N ALA A 49 0.30 19.45 -26.23
CA ALA A 49 -0.39 20.34 -25.31
C ALA A 49 -0.84 19.58 -24.04
N ARG A 50 -1.36 18.37 -24.23
CA ARG A 50 -1.82 17.48 -23.16
C ARG A 50 -1.56 16.02 -23.53
N VAL A 51 -1.15 15.23 -22.55
CA VAL A 51 -1.05 13.78 -22.64
C VAL A 51 -1.84 13.18 -21.48
N HIS A 52 -2.67 12.19 -21.77
CA HIS A 52 -3.34 11.39 -20.76
C HIS A 52 -3.00 9.92 -20.96
N LEU A 53 -2.61 9.23 -19.90
CA LEU A 53 -2.34 7.80 -19.91
C LEU A 53 -3.07 7.17 -18.75
N SER A 54 -3.72 6.04 -18.98
CA SER A 54 -4.37 5.26 -17.95
C SER A 54 -3.97 3.80 -18.08
N PHE A 55 -3.65 3.21 -16.94
CA PHE A 55 -3.15 1.85 -16.84
C PHE A 55 -4.14 1.01 -16.03
N SER A 56 -4.75 0.02 -16.68
CA SER A 56 -5.63 -0.96 -16.03
C SER A 56 -4.77 -2.17 -15.65
N MET A 57 -4.26 -2.23 -14.43
CA MET A 57 -3.43 -3.35 -13.97
C MET A 57 -3.69 -3.61 -12.48
N LEU A 58 -3.90 -4.88 -12.13
CA LEU A 58 -4.43 -5.44 -10.86
C LEU A 58 -3.85 -4.81 -9.56
N HIS A 59 -4.31 -3.62 -9.19
CA HIS A 59 -3.96 -3.04 -7.89
C HIS A 59 -5.04 -3.41 -6.86
N PRO A 60 -4.68 -3.85 -5.62
CA PRO A 60 -5.67 -4.26 -4.62
C PRO A 60 -6.70 -3.16 -4.24
N LEU A 61 -6.33 -1.89 -4.44
CA LEU A 61 -7.14 -0.71 -4.08
C LEU A 61 -7.75 0.05 -5.27
N TYR A 62 -7.30 -0.15 -6.51
CA TYR A 62 -7.70 0.64 -7.68
C TYR A 62 -7.82 -0.26 -8.93
N ASP A 63 -8.77 0.04 -9.80
CA ASP A 63 -8.89 -0.64 -11.11
C ASP A 63 -7.94 -0.02 -12.14
N ALA A 64 -7.67 1.28 -12.06
CA ALA A 64 -6.73 1.97 -12.94
C ALA A 64 -6.05 3.19 -12.29
N LEU A 65 -4.85 3.50 -12.76
CA LEU A 65 -4.13 4.75 -12.46
C LEU A 65 -4.05 5.61 -13.71
N GLY A 66 -4.55 6.84 -13.62
CA GLY A 66 -4.48 7.87 -14.66
C GLY A 66 -3.38 8.89 -14.39
N PHE A 67 -2.69 9.28 -15.45
CA PHE A 67 -1.67 10.32 -15.46
C PHE A 67 -2.07 11.36 -16.50
N THR A 68 -2.18 12.62 -16.10
CA THR A 68 -2.44 13.73 -17.02
C THR A 68 -1.27 14.70 -16.97
N TRP A 69 -0.50 14.75 -18.05
CA TRP A 69 0.57 15.73 -18.24
C TRP A 69 0.07 16.89 -19.10
N ARG A 70 0.37 18.12 -18.68
CA ARG A 70 0.02 19.36 -19.41
C ARG A 70 1.27 20.20 -19.60
N ARG A 71 1.45 20.74 -20.81
CA ARG A 71 2.60 21.60 -21.14
C ARG A 71 2.66 22.80 -20.19
N GLY A 72 3.79 22.94 -19.48
CA GLY A 72 4.02 24.04 -18.53
C GLY A 72 3.30 23.93 -17.18
N GLN A 73 2.50 22.89 -16.94
CA GLN A 73 1.76 22.69 -15.68
C GLN A 73 2.16 21.39 -14.94
N GLY A 74 2.98 20.54 -15.57
CA GLY A 74 3.46 19.30 -14.96
C GLY A 74 2.46 18.16 -15.11
N MET A 75 2.48 17.22 -14.16
CA MET A 75 1.73 15.98 -14.22
C MET A 75 0.88 15.75 -12.97
N GLU A 76 -0.41 15.49 -13.18
CA GLU A 76 -1.38 15.06 -12.19
C GLU A 76 -1.56 13.54 -12.24
N VAL A 77 -1.85 12.95 -11.08
CA VAL A 77 -2.09 11.50 -10.93
C VAL A 77 -3.45 11.29 -10.27
N GLU A 78 -4.29 10.46 -10.87
CA GLU A 78 -5.63 10.13 -10.40
C GLU A 78 -5.81 8.61 -10.28
N GLY A 79 -6.41 8.14 -9.19
CA GLY A 79 -6.73 6.72 -8.98
C GLY A 79 -8.22 6.45 -9.21
N PHE A 80 -8.55 5.45 -10.05
CA PHE A 80 -9.92 5.02 -10.31
C PHE A 80 -10.24 3.76 -9.53
N ARG A 81 -11.25 3.80 -8.65
CA ARG A 81 -11.70 2.64 -7.85
C ARG A 81 -12.85 1.90 -8.52
N LYS A 82 -12.97 0.62 -8.18
CA LYS A 82 -14.09 -0.26 -8.56
C LYS A 82 -15.40 0.30 -8.03
N SER A 83 -16.28 0.71 -8.94
CA SER A 83 -17.68 0.97 -8.60
C SER A 83 -18.40 -0.38 -8.57
N ASN A 84 -19.15 -0.66 -7.50
CA ASN A 84 -19.96 -1.88 -7.37
C ASN A 84 -21.08 -1.99 -8.44
N GLY A 85 -21.19 -1.03 -9.38
CA GLY A 85 -22.24 -0.95 -10.41
C GLY A 85 -21.75 -0.91 -11.87
N GLY A 86 -20.50 -1.29 -12.17
CA GLY A 86 -19.97 -1.31 -13.55
C GLY A 86 -19.18 -0.06 -13.96
N PRO A 87 -18.82 0.10 -15.25
CA PRO A 87 -18.04 1.24 -15.73
C PRO A 87 -18.77 2.57 -15.48
N SER A 88 -18.02 3.61 -15.14
CA SER A 88 -18.60 4.94 -14.87
C SER A 88 -19.22 5.55 -16.14
N ASP A 89 -20.26 6.38 -15.99
CA ASP A 89 -20.89 7.10 -17.12
C ASP A 89 -19.88 7.94 -17.92
N ARG A 90 -18.89 8.51 -17.23
CA ARG A 90 -17.79 9.23 -17.87
C ARG A 90 -16.94 8.32 -18.78
N PHE A 91 -16.70 7.07 -18.37
CA PHE A 91 -15.93 6.12 -19.16
C PHE A 91 -16.72 5.60 -20.36
N THR A 92 -17.99 5.21 -20.19
CA THR A 92 -18.84 4.70 -21.28
C THR A 92 -19.04 5.72 -22.41
N ARG A 93 -18.99 7.02 -22.08
CA ARG A 93 -19.08 8.13 -23.04
C ARG A 93 -17.71 8.64 -23.52
N SER A 94 -16.63 7.90 -23.26
CA SER A 94 -15.27 8.31 -23.62
C SER A 94 -14.80 7.75 -24.97
N PRO A 95 -13.82 8.40 -25.62
CA PRO A 95 -13.14 7.84 -26.80
C PRO A 95 -12.54 6.45 -26.54
N TYR A 96 -12.09 6.16 -25.31
CA TYR A 96 -11.49 4.87 -24.96
C TYR A 96 -12.52 3.74 -25.00
N TYR A 97 -13.72 3.97 -24.47
CA TYR A 97 -14.80 2.98 -24.53
C TYR A 97 -15.24 2.71 -25.98
N HIS A 98 -15.25 3.74 -26.82
CA HIS A 98 -15.49 3.59 -28.25
C HIS A 98 -14.42 2.72 -28.93
N LEU A 99 -13.13 2.92 -28.61
CA LEU A 99 -12.03 2.08 -29.11
C LEU A 99 -12.23 0.61 -28.71
N PHE A 100 -12.51 0.34 -27.43
CA PHE A 100 -12.77 -1.03 -26.95
C PHE A 100 -13.99 -1.68 -27.60
N SER A 101 -15.11 -0.97 -27.65
CA SER A 101 -16.39 -1.52 -28.15
C SER A 101 -16.34 -1.85 -29.65
N ASN A 102 -15.45 -1.20 -30.40
CA ASN A 102 -15.29 -1.40 -31.84
C ASN A 102 -14.00 -2.14 -32.20
N ASN A 103 -13.23 -2.63 -31.22
CA ASN A 103 -11.96 -3.31 -31.42
C ASN A 103 -10.97 -2.52 -32.31
N LEU A 104 -10.78 -1.24 -31.98
CA LEU A 104 -9.90 -0.31 -32.68
C LEU A 104 -8.64 -0.01 -31.85
N ASP A 105 -7.49 0.06 -32.51
CA ASP A 105 -6.21 0.35 -31.84
C ASP A 105 -6.02 1.85 -31.54
N HIS A 106 -6.54 2.73 -32.40
CA HIS A 106 -6.41 4.17 -32.24
C HIS A 106 -7.54 4.95 -32.93
N LEU A 107 -7.75 6.18 -32.47
CA LEU A 107 -8.77 7.11 -32.95
C LEU A 107 -8.16 8.49 -33.05
N ARG A 108 -8.24 9.11 -34.23
CA ARG A 108 -7.88 10.51 -34.43
C ARG A 108 -9.10 11.37 -34.69
N ARG A 109 -9.13 12.57 -34.08
CA ARG A 109 -10.13 13.60 -34.32
C ARG A 109 -9.49 14.99 -34.38
N ARG A 110 -9.74 15.69 -35.49
CA ARG A 110 -9.51 17.13 -35.60
C ARG A 110 -10.62 17.85 -34.85
N LEU A 111 -10.25 18.75 -33.96
CA LEU A 111 -11.17 19.51 -33.14
C LEU A 111 -11.29 20.92 -33.70
N HIS A 112 -12.50 21.29 -34.08
CA HIS A 112 -12.85 22.65 -34.48
C HIS A 112 -13.82 23.24 -33.45
N PRO A 113 -13.66 24.51 -33.03
CA PRO A 113 -14.53 25.14 -32.03
C PRO A 113 -16.01 25.09 -32.42
N ASP A 114 -16.32 25.24 -33.70
CA ASP A 114 -17.70 25.38 -34.20
C ASP A 114 -18.39 24.04 -34.52
N VAL A 115 -17.68 22.92 -34.43
CA VAL A 115 -18.24 21.59 -34.73
C VAL A 115 -18.72 20.96 -33.43
N PRO A 116 -19.94 20.40 -33.34
CA PRO A 116 -20.39 19.68 -32.16
C PRO A 116 -19.44 18.55 -31.76
N SER A 117 -19.25 18.34 -30.46
CA SER A 117 -18.36 17.31 -29.94
C SER A 117 -19.00 15.93 -29.96
N GLU A 118 -18.30 14.96 -30.55
CA GLU A 118 -18.69 13.53 -30.53
C GLU A 118 -18.60 12.93 -29.12
N PHE A 119 -17.62 13.37 -28.32
CA PHE A 119 -17.42 12.93 -26.93
C PHE A 119 -17.32 14.14 -26.00
N PRO A 120 -17.85 14.09 -24.76
CA PRO A 120 -17.85 15.22 -23.83
C PRO A 120 -16.45 15.80 -23.54
N ILE A 121 -15.42 14.93 -23.51
CA ILE A 121 -14.03 15.37 -23.29
C ILE A 121 -13.55 16.34 -24.38
N PHE A 122 -14.11 16.30 -25.59
CA PHE A 122 -13.71 17.22 -26.66
C PHE A 122 -14.17 18.66 -26.40
N ASP A 123 -15.26 18.86 -25.66
CA ASP A 123 -15.67 20.21 -25.25
C ASP A 123 -14.63 20.81 -24.29
N GLU A 124 -14.19 20.03 -23.31
CA GLU A 124 -13.11 20.42 -22.39
C GLU A 124 -11.79 20.73 -23.14
N LEU A 125 -11.44 19.91 -24.14
CA LEU A 125 -10.22 20.09 -24.92
C LEU A 125 -10.28 21.32 -25.84
N LYS A 126 -11.44 21.62 -26.44
CA LYS A 126 -11.62 22.84 -27.25
C LYS A 126 -11.47 24.11 -26.41
N LEU A 127 -11.95 24.11 -25.17
CA LEU A 127 -11.81 25.25 -24.26
C LEU A 127 -10.34 25.61 -23.96
N ILE A 128 -9.45 24.61 -23.99
CA ILE A 128 -8.00 24.81 -23.81
C ILE A 128 -7.24 24.94 -25.14
N GLY A 129 -7.94 25.14 -26.26
CA GLY A 129 -7.36 25.41 -27.57
C GLY A 129 -6.79 24.21 -28.30
N VAL A 130 -7.12 22.98 -27.91
CA VAL A 130 -6.68 21.77 -28.62
C VAL A 130 -7.36 21.68 -29.98
N THR A 131 -6.58 21.38 -31.01
CA THR A 131 -6.98 21.32 -32.42
C THR A 131 -6.93 19.91 -33.00
N ASP A 132 -6.20 18.99 -32.37
CA ASP A 132 -6.08 17.60 -32.81
C ASP A 132 -5.87 16.67 -31.62
N TYR A 133 -6.56 15.53 -31.67
CA TYR A 133 -6.63 14.54 -30.61
C TYR A 133 -6.39 13.16 -31.20
N LEU A 134 -5.45 12.42 -30.62
CA LEU A 134 -5.15 11.05 -30.99
C LEU A 134 -5.25 10.19 -29.74
N ALA A 135 -6.24 9.31 -29.67
CA ALA A 135 -6.38 8.29 -28.63
C ALA A 135 -5.88 6.94 -29.14
N PHE A 136 -5.45 6.10 -28.21
CA PHE A 136 -4.96 4.76 -28.48
C PHE A 136 -5.33 3.79 -27.36
N VAL A 137 -5.30 2.50 -27.70
CA VAL A 137 -5.35 1.37 -26.78
C VAL A 137 -4.15 0.47 -27.05
N HIS A 138 -3.56 -0.05 -25.99
CA HIS A 138 -2.51 -1.05 -26.06
C HIS A 138 -2.81 -2.17 -25.07
N SER A 139 -3.08 -3.37 -25.58
CA SER A 139 -3.22 -4.56 -24.73
C SER A 139 -1.86 -5.10 -24.29
N PHE A 140 -1.76 -5.58 -23.05
CA PHE A 140 -0.58 -6.26 -22.52
C PHE A 140 -0.69 -7.80 -22.65
N GLY A 141 -0.95 -8.32 -23.84
CA GLY A 141 -1.00 -9.76 -24.12
C GLY A 141 -2.37 -10.25 -24.59
N GLY A 142 -2.50 -11.55 -24.80
CA GLY A 142 -3.57 -12.14 -25.62
C GLY A 142 -4.94 -12.34 -24.95
N ASN A 143 -5.13 -12.11 -23.64
CA ASN A 143 -6.41 -12.45 -22.98
C ASN A 143 -6.69 -11.75 -21.63
N THR A 144 -6.21 -10.54 -21.41
CA THR A 144 -6.44 -9.81 -20.14
C THR A 144 -7.05 -8.43 -20.37
N ASN A 145 -7.97 -7.99 -19.50
CA ASN A 145 -8.41 -6.58 -19.35
C ASN A 145 -7.28 -5.63 -18.90
N GLN A 146 -6.03 -6.02 -19.11
CA GLN A 146 -4.84 -5.29 -18.73
C GLN A 146 -4.23 -4.61 -19.94
N GLY A 147 -3.95 -3.33 -19.80
CA GLY A 147 -3.45 -2.54 -20.90
C GLY A 147 -3.20 -1.10 -20.51
N MET A 148 -2.69 -0.37 -21.50
CA MET A 148 -2.50 1.06 -21.46
C MET A 148 -3.47 1.69 -22.45
N VAL A 149 -4.28 2.63 -21.99
CA VAL A 149 -5.04 3.51 -22.87
C VAL A 149 -4.52 4.93 -22.69
N GLY A 150 -4.62 5.73 -23.73
CA GLY A 150 -4.15 7.09 -23.60
C GLY A 150 -4.51 7.96 -24.78
N SER A 151 -4.21 9.23 -24.63
CA SER A 151 -4.36 10.20 -25.70
C SER A 151 -3.27 11.26 -25.68
N TRP A 152 -2.94 11.69 -26.89
CA TRP A 152 -2.10 12.85 -27.17
C TRP A 152 -2.97 13.95 -27.75
N SER A 153 -2.71 15.19 -27.34
CA SER A 153 -3.44 16.37 -27.81
C SER A 153 -2.46 17.47 -28.16
N THR A 154 -2.76 18.22 -29.23
CA THR A 154 -1.97 19.38 -29.65
C THR A 154 -2.86 20.58 -29.88
N ASP A 155 -2.32 21.77 -29.64
CA ASP A 155 -2.89 23.07 -29.93
C ASP A 155 -2.31 23.71 -31.20
N SER A 156 -1.46 22.98 -31.93
CA SER A 156 -0.92 23.43 -33.22
C SER A 156 -2.06 23.66 -34.22
N PRO A 157 -2.16 24.81 -34.92
CA PRO A 157 -3.23 25.05 -35.89
C PRO A 157 -3.34 23.96 -36.98
N GLY A 158 -2.20 23.41 -37.39
CA GLY A 158 -2.11 22.30 -38.35
C GLY A 158 -2.25 20.91 -37.72
N GLY A 159 -2.41 20.82 -36.39
CA GLY A 159 -2.36 19.63 -35.56
C GLY A 159 -1.20 18.69 -35.86
N PHE A 160 -1.40 17.38 -35.70
CA PHE A 160 -0.33 16.41 -35.93
C PHE A 160 -0.15 16.10 -37.42
N SER A 161 1.08 16.06 -37.92
CA SER A 161 1.35 15.47 -39.24
C SER A 161 1.35 13.94 -39.16
N ASP A 162 1.28 13.27 -40.31
CA ASP A 162 1.30 11.80 -40.34
C ASP A 162 2.62 11.23 -39.80
N ASN A 163 3.74 11.93 -40.03
CA ASN A 163 5.03 11.59 -39.42
C ASN A 163 5.00 11.71 -37.88
N MET A 164 4.30 12.71 -37.34
CA MET A 164 4.12 12.87 -35.89
C MET A 164 3.28 11.75 -35.31
N ILE A 165 2.23 11.34 -36.00
CA ILE A 165 1.36 10.24 -35.57
C ILE A 165 2.13 8.92 -35.57
N ALA A 166 2.86 8.63 -36.65
CA ALA A 166 3.70 7.44 -36.73
C ALA A 166 4.74 7.42 -35.60
N ALA A 167 5.37 8.56 -35.30
CA ALA A 167 6.31 8.68 -34.20
C ALA A 167 5.65 8.44 -32.83
N LEU A 168 4.48 9.05 -32.56
CA LEU A 168 3.75 8.87 -31.30
C LEU A 168 3.34 7.41 -31.08
N LEU A 169 2.78 6.76 -32.11
CA LEU A 169 2.41 5.34 -32.06
C LEU A 169 3.64 4.43 -31.88
N ARG A 170 4.78 4.76 -32.49
CA ARG A 170 6.04 4.03 -32.26
C ARG A 170 6.55 4.18 -30.82
N MET A 171 6.53 5.41 -30.29
CA MET A 171 6.98 5.70 -28.93
C MET A 171 6.05 5.11 -27.87
N GLN A 172 4.74 5.03 -28.16
CA GLN A 172 3.75 4.33 -27.35
C GLN A 172 4.19 2.89 -27.03
N ASN A 173 4.71 2.15 -28.01
CA ASN A 173 5.13 0.75 -27.81
C ASN A 173 6.29 0.64 -26.82
N HIS A 174 7.25 1.56 -26.88
CA HIS A 174 8.38 1.61 -25.94
C HIS A 174 7.90 1.95 -24.52
N LEU A 175 7.00 2.94 -24.42
CA LEU A 175 6.39 3.30 -23.15
C LEU A 175 5.57 2.14 -22.56
N ALA A 176 4.85 1.40 -23.39
CA ALA A 176 4.07 0.25 -22.97
C ALA A 176 4.93 -0.82 -22.30
N VAL A 177 6.10 -1.14 -22.86
CA VAL A 177 7.04 -2.10 -22.28
C VAL A 177 7.59 -1.58 -20.95
N ALA A 178 8.11 -0.35 -20.92
CA ALA A 178 8.64 0.26 -19.70
C ALA A 178 7.58 0.33 -18.58
N SER A 179 6.36 0.73 -18.93
CA SER A 179 5.25 0.81 -17.99
C SER A 179 4.84 -0.57 -17.47
N LYS A 180 4.81 -1.59 -18.34
CA LYS A 180 4.54 -2.98 -17.93
C LYS A 180 5.60 -3.48 -16.94
N MET A 181 6.88 -3.16 -17.15
CA MET A 181 7.96 -3.53 -16.23
C MET A 181 7.84 -2.85 -14.87
N ALA A 182 7.64 -1.53 -14.86
CA ALA A 182 7.46 -0.78 -13.61
C ALA A 182 6.26 -1.30 -12.79
N VAL A 183 5.17 -1.66 -13.48
CA VAL A 183 3.99 -2.19 -12.82
C VAL A 183 4.18 -3.62 -12.35
N LEU A 184 4.81 -4.51 -13.13
CA LEU A 184 5.14 -5.86 -12.67
C LEU A 184 6.08 -5.82 -11.46
N HIS A 185 7.04 -4.90 -11.44
CA HIS A 185 7.91 -4.67 -10.29
C HIS A 185 7.09 -4.24 -9.06
N LYS A 186 6.22 -3.23 -9.19
CA LYS A 186 5.36 -2.76 -8.10
C LYS A 186 4.37 -3.82 -7.61
N LEU A 187 3.82 -4.64 -8.51
CA LEU A 187 2.96 -5.77 -8.13
C LEU A 187 3.73 -6.82 -7.33
N THR A 188 4.97 -7.11 -7.74
CA THR A 188 5.83 -8.06 -7.03
C THR A 188 6.15 -7.55 -5.62
N ASP A 189 6.55 -6.28 -5.50
CA ASP A 189 6.80 -5.65 -4.20
C ASP A 189 5.55 -5.62 -3.32
N ASN A 190 4.41 -5.20 -3.87
CA ASN A 190 3.13 -5.19 -3.15
C ASN A 190 2.71 -6.60 -2.69
N MET A 191 2.84 -7.63 -3.54
CA MET A 191 2.49 -9.01 -3.18
C MET A 191 3.41 -9.52 -2.07
N LEU A 192 4.72 -9.33 -2.21
CA LEU A 192 5.67 -9.79 -1.19
C LEU A 192 5.48 -9.07 0.14
N THR A 193 5.28 -7.76 0.12
CA THR A 193 5.04 -6.97 1.34
C THR A 193 3.69 -7.30 1.99
N THR A 194 2.64 -7.53 1.20
CA THR A 194 1.29 -7.86 1.72
C THR A 194 1.23 -9.26 2.32
N TYR A 195 1.90 -10.24 1.72
CA TYR A 195 1.80 -11.65 2.13
C TYR A 195 2.94 -12.12 3.03
N LEU A 196 4.16 -11.60 2.88
CA LEU A 196 5.31 -11.96 3.73
C LEU A 196 5.61 -10.90 4.80
N GLY A 197 5.03 -9.71 4.70
CA GLY A 197 5.39 -8.56 5.53
C GLY A 197 6.53 -7.74 4.92
N GLY A 198 6.63 -6.47 5.34
CA GLY A 198 7.50 -5.47 4.71
C GLY A 198 8.99 -5.80 4.73
N ASP A 199 9.49 -6.45 5.78
CA ASP A 199 10.90 -6.82 5.92
C ASP A 199 11.24 -8.11 5.17
N ALA A 200 10.55 -9.21 5.49
CA ALA A 200 10.76 -10.49 4.82
C ALA A 200 10.58 -10.39 3.30
N GLY A 201 9.58 -9.63 2.82
CA GLY A 201 9.39 -9.37 1.40
C GLY A 201 10.60 -8.70 0.72
N LYS A 202 11.19 -7.67 1.36
CA LYS A 202 12.40 -6.99 0.86
C LYS A 202 13.62 -7.90 0.87
N ARG A 203 13.77 -8.73 1.91
CA ARG A 203 14.87 -9.71 2.01
C ARG A 203 14.80 -10.72 0.85
N VAL A 204 13.60 -11.22 0.56
CA VAL A 204 13.35 -12.11 -0.59
C VAL A 204 13.63 -11.42 -1.92
N LEU A 205 13.17 -10.18 -2.12
CA LEU A 205 13.47 -9.39 -3.32
C LEU A 205 14.98 -9.19 -3.53
N ASN A 206 15.72 -8.99 -2.46
CA ASN A 206 17.17 -8.82 -2.48
C ASN A 206 17.96 -10.14 -2.62
N GLY A 207 17.26 -11.27 -2.84
CA GLY A 207 17.89 -12.56 -3.13
C GLY A 207 18.30 -13.37 -1.89
N GLN A 208 17.83 -13.01 -0.69
CA GLN A 208 17.94 -13.88 0.49
C GLN A 208 16.89 -14.99 0.39
N ILE A 209 17.15 -15.97 -0.47
CA ILE A 209 16.24 -17.05 -0.84
C ILE A 209 16.85 -18.44 -0.63
N LYS A 210 18.01 -18.56 0.04
CA LYS A 210 18.58 -19.89 0.31
C LYS A 210 18.08 -20.43 1.63
N ARG A 211 17.88 -21.75 1.67
CA ARG A 211 17.55 -22.48 2.89
C ARG A 211 18.67 -22.32 3.92
N GLY A 212 18.32 -21.95 5.15
CA GLY A 212 19.27 -21.77 6.25
C GLY A 212 19.97 -20.40 6.26
N GLU A 213 19.70 -19.53 5.28
CA GLU A 213 20.03 -18.11 5.42
C GLU A 213 19.12 -17.48 6.48
N GLY A 214 19.75 -16.86 7.47
CA GLY A 214 19.06 -16.21 8.58
C GLY A 214 20.06 -15.59 9.55
N ASP A 215 19.58 -14.64 10.34
CA ASP A 215 20.36 -13.95 11.33
C ASP A 215 19.87 -14.31 12.74
N THR A 216 20.80 -14.42 13.69
CA THR A 216 20.41 -14.39 15.10
C THR A 216 20.32 -12.94 15.53
N VAL A 217 19.10 -12.47 15.76
CA VAL A 217 18.82 -11.10 16.18
C VAL A 217 18.16 -11.12 17.54
N ARG A 218 18.47 -10.14 18.38
CA ARG A 218 17.64 -9.86 19.55
C ARG A 218 16.38 -9.19 19.05
N ALA A 219 15.23 -9.51 19.62
CA ALA A 219 13.97 -8.86 19.28
C ALA A 219 13.06 -8.77 20.48
N ALA A 220 12.24 -7.72 20.54
CA ALA A 220 11.01 -7.71 21.32
C ALA A 220 9.93 -8.47 20.53
N LEU A 221 9.32 -9.46 21.16
CA LEU A 221 8.28 -10.30 20.59
C LEU A 221 6.95 -9.96 21.22
N VAL A 222 5.92 -9.92 20.37
CA VAL A 222 4.53 -9.76 20.77
C VAL A 222 3.75 -10.92 20.18
N MET A 223 3.02 -11.66 21.02
CA MET A 223 2.06 -12.66 20.54
C MET A 223 0.68 -12.36 21.10
N ALA A 224 -0.32 -12.33 20.25
CA ALA A 224 -1.71 -12.19 20.66
C ALA A 224 -2.59 -13.27 20.04
N ASP A 225 -3.74 -13.50 20.66
CA ASP A 225 -4.68 -14.57 20.32
C ASP A 225 -6.10 -14.16 20.74
N MET A 226 -7.08 -14.53 19.93
CA MET A 226 -8.48 -14.28 20.21
C MET A 226 -9.05 -15.34 21.16
N ARG A 227 -9.89 -14.94 22.10
CA ARG A 227 -10.54 -15.89 23.02
C ARG A 227 -11.74 -16.52 22.37
N HIS A 228 -11.86 -17.84 22.56
CA HIS A 228 -13.00 -18.64 22.13
C HIS A 228 -13.29 -18.52 20.61
N SER A 229 -12.28 -18.21 19.80
CA SER A 229 -12.38 -18.09 18.34
C SER A 229 -12.87 -19.36 17.67
N THR A 230 -12.43 -20.54 18.14
CA THR A 230 -12.88 -21.84 17.61
C THR A 230 -14.38 -22.01 17.79
N ARG A 231 -14.91 -21.64 18.97
CA ARG A 231 -16.35 -21.66 19.23
C ARG A 231 -17.06 -20.70 18.29
N LEU A 232 -16.53 -19.48 18.12
CA LEU A 232 -17.11 -18.50 17.19
C LEU A 232 -17.13 -19.02 15.75
N ALA A 233 -16.07 -19.68 15.29
CA ALA A 233 -15.98 -20.27 13.95
C ALA A 233 -16.99 -21.40 13.72
N GLU A 234 -17.33 -22.17 14.76
CA GLU A 234 -18.33 -23.23 14.71
C GLU A 234 -19.76 -22.70 14.74
N THR A 235 -20.01 -21.62 15.49
CA THR A 235 -21.37 -21.08 15.69
C THR A 235 -21.75 -19.98 14.70
N ALA A 236 -20.77 -19.23 14.20
CA ALA A 236 -20.99 -18.14 13.24
C ALA A 236 -20.93 -18.67 11.80
N GLY A 237 -21.72 -18.06 10.91
CA GLY A 237 -21.53 -18.28 9.47
C GLY A 237 -20.14 -17.82 9.01
N ARG A 238 -19.61 -18.47 7.97
CA ARG A 238 -18.27 -18.20 7.42
C ARG A 238 -17.99 -16.70 7.23
N ASP A 239 -18.89 -15.97 6.58
CA ASP A 239 -18.66 -14.57 6.24
C ASP A 239 -18.60 -13.68 7.50
N VAL A 240 -19.47 -13.96 8.48
CA VAL A 240 -19.50 -13.26 9.78
C VAL A 240 -18.23 -13.52 10.59
N TYR A 241 -17.74 -14.77 10.58
CA TYR A 241 -16.49 -15.13 11.26
C TYR A 241 -15.30 -14.39 10.63
N ILE A 242 -15.19 -14.39 9.29
CA ILE A 242 -14.11 -13.72 8.58
C ILE A 242 -14.16 -12.20 8.79
N GLU A 243 -15.34 -11.59 8.73
CA GLU A 243 -15.49 -10.16 9.00
C GLU A 243 -15.09 -9.81 10.45
N THR A 244 -15.54 -10.61 11.42
CA THR A 244 -15.17 -10.42 12.84
C THR A 244 -13.68 -10.57 13.05
N LEU A 245 -13.05 -11.55 12.40
CA LEU A 245 -11.60 -11.79 12.50
C LEU A 245 -10.81 -10.62 11.89
N ASN A 246 -11.24 -10.08 10.75
CA ASN A 246 -10.61 -8.91 10.15
C ASN A 246 -10.73 -7.66 11.04
N GLN A 247 -11.92 -7.39 11.59
CA GLN A 247 -12.12 -6.29 12.54
C GLN A 247 -11.25 -6.45 13.80
N TYR A 248 -11.10 -7.68 14.28
CA TYR A 248 -10.20 -8.01 15.38
C TYR A 248 -8.75 -7.68 15.03
N PHE A 249 -8.21 -8.17 13.91
CA PHE A 249 -6.84 -7.87 13.50
C PHE A 249 -6.59 -6.38 13.25
N ASP A 250 -7.57 -5.65 12.71
CA ASP A 250 -7.48 -4.20 12.56
C ASP A 250 -7.36 -3.47 13.91
N ALA A 251 -8.04 -3.97 14.94
CA ALA A 251 -7.99 -3.39 16.28
C ALA A 251 -6.72 -3.82 17.04
N ILE A 252 -6.32 -5.08 16.97
CA ILE A 252 -5.23 -5.63 17.79
C ILE A 252 -3.86 -5.65 17.12
N ALA A 253 -3.76 -5.97 15.82
CA ALA A 253 -2.48 -6.20 15.14
C ALA A 253 -1.97 -4.92 14.44
N ALA A 254 -2.87 -4.15 13.83
CA ALA A 254 -2.50 -2.92 13.12
C ALA A 254 -1.72 -1.89 13.96
N PRO A 255 -2.00 -1.69 15.27
CA PRO A 255 -1.19 -0.83 16.12
C PRO A 255 0.27 -1.25 16.22
N PHE A 256 0.56 -2.56 16.25
CA PHE A 256 1.93 -3.07 16.29
C PHE A 256 2.63 -2.84 14.97
N ASN A 257 1.96 -3.15 13.85
CA ASN A 257 2.50 -2.93 12.51
C ASN A 257 2.87 -1.44 12.28
N ARG A 258 1.98 -0.52 12.67
CA ARG A 258 2.19 0.93 12.52
C ARG A 258 3.25 1.51 13.45
N ALA A 259 3.56 0.83 14.55
CA ALA A 259 4.60 1.25 15.50
C ALA A 259 6.00 0.70 15.13
N GLY A 260 6.20 0.21 13.90
CA GLY A 260 7.46 -0.37 13.43
C GLY A 260 7.64 -1.85 13.76
N GLY A 261 6.62 -2.51 14.33
CA GLY A 261 6.63 -3.95 14.54
C GLY A 261 6.37 -4.69 13.24
N GLN A 262 7.04 -5.83 13.04
CA GLN A 262 6.87 -6.67 11.86
C GLN A 262 5.94 -7.83 12.21
N ILE A 263 4.72 -7.86 11.64
CA ILE A 263 3.83 -9.02 11.75
C ILE A 263 4.40 -10.14 10.87
N LEU A 264 4.91 -11.20 11.48
CA LEU A 264 5.58 -12.29 10.77
C LEU A 264 4.60 -13.34 10.26
N SER A 265 3.58 -13.62 11.06
CA SER A 265 2.59 -14.63 10.72
C SER A 265 1.30 -14.39 11.49
N PHE A 266 0.18 -14.55 10.80
CA PHE A 266 -1.10 -14.84 11.40
C PHE A 266 -1.20 -16.35 11.64
N LEU A 267 -1.45 -16.75 12.88
CA LEU A 267 -1.50 -18.13 13.35
C LEU A 267 -2.93 -18.43 13.77
N GLY A 268 -3.76 -18.79 12.78
CA GLY A 268 -5.21 -18.88 13.00
C GLY A 268 -5.79 -17.52 13.35
N ASP A 269 -6.25 -17.38 14.58
CA ASP A 269 -6.84 -16.19 15.18
C ASP A 269 -5.87 -15.38 16.05
N GLY A 270 -4.59 -15.75 16.03
CA GLY A 270 -3.51 -15.01 16.67
C GLY A 270 -2.52 -14.42 15.68
N PHE A 271 -1.59 -13.62 16.18
CA PHE A 271 -0.46 -13.13 15.40
C PHE A 271 0.83 -13.13 16.23
N LEU A 272 1.96 -13.22 15.53
CA LEU A 272 3.30 -13.01 16.08
C LEU A 272 3.93 -11.79 15.41
N ALA A 273 4.32 -10.81 16.22
CA ALA A 273 5.05 -9.64 15.77
C ALA A 273 6.44 -9.59 16.41
N VAL A 274 7.40 -9.03 15.69
CA VAL A 274 8.75 -8.79 16.20
C VAL A 274 9.19 -7.36 15.97
N TYR A 275 9.93 -6.84 16.94
CA TYR A 275 10.62 -5.58 16.88
C TYR A 275 12.12 -5.90 16.96
N PRO A 276 12.84 -5.90 15.82
CA PRO A 276 14.26 -6.17 15.82
C PRO A 276 15.00 -5.19 16.75
N CYS A 277 15.85 -5.73 17.60
CA CYS A 277 16.74 -4.97 18.45
C CYS A 277 18.15 -5.01 17.88
N GLU A 278 18.92 -3.96 18.10
CA GLU A 278 20.35 -3.95 17.78
C GLU A 278 21.21 -4.38 19.00
N ARG A 279 22.52 -4.51 18.78
CA ARG A 279 23.47 -4.95 19.82
C ARG A 279 23.50 -4.06 21.06
N HIS A 280 23.20 -2.77 20.89
CA HIS A 280 23.21 -1.80 21.98
C HIS A 280 21.90 -1.80 22.79
N ARG A 281 21.99 -1.36 24.04
CA ARG A 281 20.85 -1.33 24.97
C ARG A 281 19.74 -0.38 24.47
N ALA A 282 20.10 0.83 24.06
CA ALA A 282 19.14 1.86 23.65
C ALA A 282 18.19 1.42 22.51
N PRO A 283 18.66 0.78 21.42
CA PRO A 283 17.77 0.19 20.41
C PRO A 283 16.80 -0.87 20.97
N SER A 284 17.23 -1.68 21.93
CA SER A 284 16.35 -2.65 22.60
C SER A 284 15.29 -1.96 23.47
N GLU A 285 15.63 -0.85 24.13
CA GLU A 285 14.68 -0.02 24.90
C GLU A 285 13.63 0.58 23.97
N LEU A 286 14.04 1.17 22.85
CA LEU A 286 13.12 1.73 21.84
C LEU A 286 12.16 0.66 21.30
N ALA A 287 12.66 -0.53 20.97
CA ALA A 287 11.84 -1.65 20.49
C ALA A 287 10.79 -2.08 21.52
N CYS A 288 11.19 -2.30 22.78
CA CYS A 288 10.26 -2.69 23.85
C CYS A 288 9.24 -1.57 24.17
N GLN A 289 9.67 -0.31 24.18
CA GLN A 289 8.79 0.84 24.40
C GLN A 289 7.78 1.01 23.28
N ALA A 290 8.20 0.87 22.02
CA ALA A 290 7.30 0.91 20.86
C ALA A 290 6.24 -0.21 20.93
N ALA A 291 6.66 -1.43 21.28
CA ALA A 291 5.74 -2.56 21.48
C ALA A 291 4.75 -2.32 22.63
N LEU A 292 5.19 -1.73 23.75
CA LEU A 292 4.32 -1.38 24.87
C LEU A 292 3.33 -0.27 24.50
N ALA A 293 3.79 0.79 23.82
CA ALA A 293 2.92 1.85 23.33
C ALA A 293 1.88 1.33 22.33
N ALA A 294 2.28 0.42 21.42
CA ALA A 294 1.36 -0.27 20.52
C ALA A 294 0.34 -1.13 21.28
N THR A 295 0.75 -1.78 22.37
CA THR A 295 -0.15 -2.53 23.25
C THR A 295 -1.22 -1.64 23.86
N HIS A 296 -0.88 -0.44 24.36
CA HIS A 296 -1.86 0.52 24.85
C HIS A 296 -2.85 0.96 23.76
N LYS A 297 -2.35 1.25 22.55
CA LYS A 297 -3.20 1.59 21.39
C LYS A 297 -4.13 0.44 21.01
N ALA A 298 -3.65 -0.80 21.02
CA ALA A 298 -4.46 -1.99 20.75
C ALA A 298 -5.57 -2.20 21.78
N ILE A 299 -5.29 -2.00 23.07
CA ILE A 299 -6.29 -2.11 24.14
C ILE A 299 -7.42 -1.10 23.91
N LYS A 300 -7.08 0.16 23.64
CA LYS A 300 -8.06 1.21 23.37
C LYS A 300 -8.95 0.86 22.16
N ARG A 301 -8.35 0.43 21.05
CA ARG A 301 -9.08 0.06 19.83
C ARG A 301 -9.96 -1.17 20.03
N MET A 302 -9.51 -2.14 20.82
CA MET A 302 -10.33 -3.30 21.19
C MET A 302 -11.53 -2.91 22.06
N ALA A 303 -11.35 -1.97 22.99
CA ALA A 303 -12.45 -1.43 23.79
C ALA A 303 -13.47 -0.69 22.91
N GLU A 304 -13.02 0.13 21.96
CA GLU A 304 -13.88 0.81 20.99
C GLU A 304 -14.63 -0.17 20.07
N LEU A 305 -13.95 -1.23 19.61
CA LEU A 305 -14.57 -2.30 18.83
C LEU A 305 -15.66 -3.02 19.63
N ASN A 306 -15.37 -3.45 20.85
CA ASN A 306 -16.34 -4.15 21.69
C ASN A 306 -17.51 -3.25 22.09
N ALA A 307 -17.29 -1.95 22.33
CA ALA A 307 -18.37 -1.00 22.59
C ALA A 307 -19.34 -0.90 21.39
N ARG A 308 -18.83 -0.85 20.16
CA ARG A 308 -19.68 -0.87 18.94
C ARG A 308 -20.42 -2.20 18.80
N ARG A 309 -19.74 -3.32 19.00
CA ARG A 309 -20.35 -4.66 18.95
C ARG A 309 -21.50 -4.80 19.94
N ASN A 310 -21.31 -4.32 21.17
CA ASN A 310 -22.36 -4.32 22.19
C ASN A 310 -23.57 -3.48 21.76
N GLN A 311 -23.36 -2.32 21.11
CA GLN A 311 -24.45 -1.50 20.56
C GLN A 311 -25.21 -2.21 19.42
N GLU A 312 -24.52 -3.06 18.67
CA GLU A 312 -25.09 -3.90 17.60
C GLU A 312 -25.70 -5.22 18.14
N GLY A 313 -25.66 -5.46 19.45
CA GLY A 313 -26.17 -6.69 20.07
C GLY A 313 -25.29 -7.93 19.85
N LEU A 314 -24.02 -7.72 19.51
CA LEU A 314 -23.02 -8.78 19.28
C LEU A 314 -22.15 -8.99 20.52
N ASP A 315 -21.70 -10.24 20.73
CA ASP A 315 -20.80 -10.58 21.83
C ASP A 315 -19.42 -9.88 21.72
N GLU A 316 -18.86 -9.54 22.88
CA GLU A 316 -17.52 -8.97 23.00
C GLU A 316 -16.43 -9.96 22.56
N ILE A 317 -15.38 -9.41 21.94
CA ILE A 317 -14.19 -10.16 21.57
C ILE A 317 -13.19 -10.12 22.73
N GLY A 318 -12.93 -11.29 23.31
CA GLY A 318 -11.85 -11.49 24.27
C GLY A 318 -10.49 -11.69 23.57
N TYR A 319 -9.40 -11.35 24.24
CA TYR A 319 -8.05 -11.54 23.73
C TYR A 319 -7.02 -11.68 24.85
N GLY A 320 -5.82 -12.13 24.51
CA GLY A 320 -4.66 -12.12 25.40
C GLY A 320 -3.38 -11.77 24.63
N ILE A 321 -2.48 -11.00 25.25
CA ILE A 321 -1.20 -10.55 24.67
C ILE A 321 -0.04 -10.95 25.57
N GLY A 322 0.95 -11.63 25.00
CA GLY A 322 2.25 -11.92 25.62
C GLY A 322 3.33 -11.00 25.07
N LEU A 323 4.19 -10.48 25.95
CA LEU A 323 5.33 -9.61 25.63
C LEU A 323 6.63 -10.20 26.16
N HIS A 324 7.63 -10.35 25.29
CA HIS A 324 8.93 -10.88 25.67
C HIS A 324 10.06 -10.23 24.88
N VAL A 325 11.29 -10.31 25.37
CA VAL A 325 12.48 -9.88 24.63
C VAL A 325 13.54 -10.97 24.75
N GLY A 326 14.11 -11.37 23.62
CA GLY A 326 15.07 -12.45 23.59
C GLY A 326 15.74 -12.59 22.23
N ASN A 327 16.68 -13.52 22.14
CA ASN A 327 17.34 -13.83 20.88
C ASN A 327 16.47 -14.79 20.07
N VAL A 328 16.28 -14.46 18.79
CA VAL A 328 15.57 -15.28 17.81
C VAL A 328 16.47 -15.51 16.60
N MET A 329 16.35 -16.69 16.00
CA MET A 329 16.84 -16.95 14.65
C MET A 329 15.76 -16.52 13.67
N TYR A 330 16.08 -15.59 12.80
CA TYR A 330 15.16 -15.01 11.82
C TYR A 330 15.65 -15.30 10.42
N GLY A 331 14.90 -16.08 9.64
CA GLY A 331 15.35 -16.49 8.31
C GLY A 331 14.49 -17.52 7.59
N ASN A 332 15.04 -18.05 6.49
CA ASN A 332 14.39 -18.99 5.59
C ASN A 332 14.52 -20.43 6.07
N VAL A 333 13.38 -21.07 6.34
CA VAL A 333 13.30 -22.48 6.69
C VAL A 333 12.21 -23.16 5.86
N GLY A 334 12.42 -24.42 5.47
CA GLY A 334 11.42 -25.17 4.71
C GLY A 334 12.05 -26.23 3.82
N LEU A 335 11.30 -26.62 2.79
CA LEU A 335 11.73 -27.53 1.74
C LEU A 335 12.61 -26.80 0.72
N SER A 336 13.26 -27.54 -0.18
CA SER A 336 14.11 -26.97 -1.24
C SER A 336 13.36 -26.05 -2.21
N ASP A 337 12.08 -26.32 -2.44
CA ASP A 337 11.18 -25.62 -3.37
C ASP A 337 10.08 -24.82 -2.66
N ARG A 338 10.04 -24.88 -1.32
CA ARG A 338 9.07 -24.16 -0.49
C ARG A 338 9.71 -23.66 0.80
N LEU A 339 10.13 -22.41 0.78
CA LEU A 339 10.66 -21.71 1.94
C LEU A 339 9.58 -20.94 2.66
N THR A 340 9.75 -20.77 3.97
CA THR A 340 8.94 -19.90 4.83
C THR A 340 9.91 -19.02 5.59
N PHE A 341 9.65 -17.72 5.54
CA PHE A 341 10.35 -16.75 6.36
C PHE A 341 9.71 -16.77 7.75
N SER A 342 10.48 -17.06 8.81
CA SER A 342 9.92 -17.10 10.16
C SER A 342 10.99 -16.85 11.24
N VAL A 343 10.52 -16.72 12.47
CA VAL A 343 11.37 -16.66 13.68
C VAL A 343 11.33 -17.98 14.44
N PHE A 344 12.48 -18.36 14.97
CA PHE A 344 12.67 -19.56 15.76
C PHE A 344 13.51 -19.24 16.99
N GLY A 345 13.38 -20.04 18.03
CA GLY A 345 14.18 -19.92 19.25
C GLY A 345 13.36 -20.05 20.52
N SER A 346 14.03 -20.11 21.66
CA SER A 346 13.37 -20.19 22.97
C SER A 346 12.46 -18.99 23.23
N ALA A 347 12.86 -17.80 22.78
CA ALA A 347 12.10 -16.57 22.96
C ALA A 347 10.70 -16.61 22.33
N VAL A 348 10.54 -17.29 21.18
CA VAL A 348 9.23 -17.50 20.53
C VAL A 348 8.34 -18.39 21.40
N ASN A 349 8.91 -19.46 21.96
CA ASN A 349 8.18 -20.34 22.86
C ASN A 349 7.81 -19.63 24.18
N GLU A 350 8.68 -18.75 24.67
CA GLU A 350 8.46 -17.97 25.90
C GLU A 350 7.33 -16.95 25.73
N VAL A 351 7.31 -16.19 24.63
CA VAL A 351 6.20 -15.25 24.35
C VAL A 351 4.88 -15.97 24.14
N GLN A 352 4.88 -17.12 23.46
CA GLN A 352 3.68 -17.94 23.27
C GLN A 352 3.11 -18.41 24.61
N ARG A 353 3.96 -18.80 25.55
CA ARG A 353 3.51 -19.25 26.87
C ARG A 353 2.97 -18.11 27.72
N LEU A 354 3.61 -16.94 27.67
CA LEU A 354 3.07 -15.74 28.31
C LEU A 354 1.69 -15.41 27.76
N GLN A 355 1.51 -15.46 26.44
CA GLN A 355 0.21 -15.30 25.82
C GLN A 355 -0.78 -16.37 26.34
N VAL A 356 -0.43 -17.65 26.40
CA VAL A 356 -1.36 -18.68 26.92
C VAL A 356 -1.72 -18.45 28.39
N LEU A 357 -0.76 -18.04 29.23
CA LEU A 357 -0.97 -17.76 30.65
C LEU A 357 -1.99 -16.64 30.91
N THR A 358 -2.17 -15.71 29.96
CA THR A 358 -3.21 -14.67 30.08
C THR A 358 -4.63 -15.26 30.19
N LYS A 359 -4.85 -16.57 29.94
CA LYS A 359 -6.16 -17.23 30.12
C LYS A 359 -6.56 -17.37 31.59
N ASN A 360 -5.56 -17.55 32.46
CA ASN A 360 -5.75 -17.81 33.89
C ASN A 360 -5.23 -16.66 34.76
N SER A 361 -4.96 -15.51 34.14
CA SER A 361 -4.41 -14.31 34.78
C SER A 361 -5.51 -13.26 34.96
N PRO A 362 -5.45 -12.41 36.00
CA PRO A 362 -6.35 -11.27 36.12
C PRO A 362 -6.16 -10.24 34.99
N SER A 363 -5.02 -10.25 34.31
CA SER A 363 -4.72 -9.34 33.19
C SER A 363 -4.72 -10.06 31.84
N ARG A 364 -5.23 -9.36 30.82
CA ARG A 364 -5.16 -9.79 29.41
C ARG A 364 -3.76 -9.61 28.81
N ILE A 365 -2.87 -8.90 29.50
CA ILE A 365 -1.51 -8.60 29.04
C ILE A 365 -0.53 -9.18 30.04
N LEU A 366 0.42 -9.99 29.57
CA LEU A 366 1.52 -10.51 30.39
C LEU A 366 2.85 -10.23 29.71
N ALA A 367 3.85 -9.86 30.49
CA ALA A 367 5.20 -9.60 30.05
C ALA A 367 6.22 -10.38 30.88
N SER A 368 7.34 -10.75 30.25
CA SER A 368 8.52 -11.19 30.98
C SER A 368 9.20 -10.04 31.73
N LYS A 369 9.90 -10.36 32.82
CA LYS A 369 10.78 -9.40 33.52
C LYS A 369 11.81 -8.75 32.62
N ASP A 370 12.40 -9.51 31.70
CA ASP A 370 13.39 -8.96 30.78
C ASP A 370 12.79 -7.86 29.91
N PHE A 371 11.58 -8.07 29.37
CA PHE A 371 10.86 -7.05 28.62
C PHE A 371 10.57 -5.82 29.49
N ALA A 372 10.05 -6.03 30.70
CA ALA A 372 9.75 -4.94 31.65
C ALA A 372 10.98 -4.08 32.00
N ASN A 373 12.17 -4.70 32.13
CA ASN A 373 13.43 -3.99 32.42
C ASN A 373 13.84 -3.00 31.31
N TYR A 374 13.40 -3.23 30.06
CA TYR A 374 13.62 -2.32 28.94
C TYR A 374 12.54 -1.22 28.84
N CYS A 375 11.46 -1.32 29.63
CA CYS A 375 10.36 -0.37 29.70
C CYS A 375 10.39 0.38 31.04
N ALA A 376 11.47 1.15 31.28
CA ALA A 376 11.76 1.80 32.56
C ALA A 376 10.67 2.75 33.10
N ASN A 377 9.74 3.20 32.25
CA ASN A 377 8.66 4.12 32.61
C ASN A 377 7.30 3.43 32.82
N GLY A 378 7.24 2.10 32.78
CA GLY A 378 6.00 1.36 33.05
C GLY A 378 5.87 1.00 34.53
N SER A 379 4.71 1.28 35.13
CA SER A 379 4.30 0.66 36.38
C SER A 379 4.01 -0.83 36.10
N TRP A 380 4.72 -1.76 36.75
CA TRP A 380 4.59 -3.21 36.51
C TRP A 380 4.19 -3.93 37.80
N VAL A 381 3.16 -4.78 37.71
CA VAL A 381 2.72 -5.62 38.84
C VAL A 381 3.20 -7.05 38.62
N THR A 382 3.89 -7.61 39.62
CA THR A 382 4.37 -9.00 39.55
C THR A 382 3.21 -9.96 39.83
N VAL A 383 2.97 -10.89 38.90
CA VAL A 383 1.98 -11.97 39.06
C VAL A 383 2.56 -13.09 39.91
N GLY A 384 3.82 -13.45 39.65
CA GLY A 384 4.52 -14.53 40.33
C GLY A 384 5.71 -15.07 39.54
N GLU A 385 6.32 -16.13 40.08
CA GLU A 385 7.32 -16.93 39.39
C GLU A 385 6.68 -18.21 38.83
N GLU A 386 6.53 -18.27 37.51
CA GLU A 386 5.93 -19.41 36.83
C GLU A 386 6.99 -20.36 36.30
N LYS A 387 6.84 -21.66 36.57
CA LYS A 387 7.65 -22.71 35.95
C LYS A 387 6.99 -23.13 34.65
N LEU A 388 7.39 -22.48 33.56
CA LEU A 388 6.87 -22.78 32.24
C LEU A 388 7.29 -24.19 31.79
N PRO A 389 6.37 -25.04 31.26
CA PRO A 389 6.69 -26.40 30.82
C PRO A 389 7.86 -26.45 29.83
N GLY A 390 8.96 -27.13 30.16
CA GLY A 390 10.14 -27.24 29.28
C GLY A 390 11.14 -26.08 29.36
N VAL A 391 10.98 -25.12 30.27
CA VAL A 391 12.05 -24.18 30.66
C VAL A 391 12.68 -24.65 31.97
N LYS A 392 14.02 -24.61 32.04
CA LYS A 392 14.77 -25.06 33.23
C LYS A 392 14.67 -24.09 34.41
N GLN A 393 14.49 -22.80 34.14
CA GLN A 393 14.39 -21.72 35.13
C GLN A 393 12.95 -21.20 35.27
N LYS A 394 12.60 -20.72 36.46
CA LYS A 394 11.32 -20.01 36.67
C LYS A 394 11.41 -18.64 36.01
N PHE A 395 10.32 -18.20 35.38
CA PHE A 395 10.22 -16.86 34.80
C PHE A 395 9.35 -15.98 35.70
N THR A 396 9.83 -14.78 36.02
CA THR A 396 8.99 -13.77 36.67
C THR A 396 8.07 -13.16 35.62
N VAL A 397 6.76 -13.28 35.86
CA VAL A 397 5.71 -12.79 34.99
C VAL A 397 5.12 -11.52 35.58
N LEU A 398 4.95 -10.49 34.76
CA LEU A 398 4.40 -9.19 35.14
C LEU A 398 3.23 -8.82 34.22
N PHE A 399 2.36 -7.92 34.66
CA PHE A 399 1.48 -7.18 33.77
C PHE A 399 1.69 -5.67 33.95
N PRO A 400 1.51 -4.88 32.89
CA PRO A 400 1.57 -3.43 33.00
C PRO A 400 0.38 -2.95 33.83
N ASP A 401 0.61 -2.05 34.77
CA ASP A 401 -0.43 -1.28 35.42
C ASP A 401 -0.98 -0.28 34.40
N LEU A 402 -2.15 -0.60 33.86
CA LEU A 402 -2.83 0.19 32.81
C LEU A 402 -3.64 1.36 33.40
N SER A 403 -3.54 1.62 34.71
CA SER A 403 -4.20 2.77 35.35
C SER A 403 -3.53 4.11 34.98
N GLU A 404 -2.27 4.08 34.57
CA GLU A 404 -1.57 5.24 34.02
C GLU A 404 -1.94 5.42 32.54
N THR A 405 -2.71 6.47 32.26
CA THR A 405 -2.98 6.92 30.90
C THR A 405 -1.65 7.36 30.28
N PRO A 406 -1.19 6.77 29.15
CA PRO A 406 0.01 7.28 28.50
C PRO A 406 -0.22 8.76 28.13
N PRO A 407 0.83 9.60 28.14
CA PRO A 407 0.71 10.97 27.69
C PRO A 407 0.07 10.98 26.29
N ALA A 408 -0.94 11.83 26.13
CA ALA A 408 -1.65 12.01 24.88
C ALA A 408 -0.74 12.78 23.93
N ASP A 409 0.19 12.09 23.27
CA ASP A 409 1.02 12.72 22.24
C ASP A 409 0.54 12.33 20.84
N ASP A 410 -0.02 13.37 20.23
CA ASP A 410 0.03 13.79 18.84
C ASP A 410 0.56 12.76 17.84
N ASP A 411 -0.26 12.45 16.83
CA ASP A 411 0.14 11.69 15.66
C ASP A 411 1.28 12.38 14.85
N GLY A 412 1.77 13.56 15.26
CA GLY A 412 2.84 14.33 14.62
C GLY A 412 4.27 14.09 15.14
N GLY A 413 4.49 13.20 16.11
CA GLY A 413 5.75 13.16 16.88
C GLY A 413 6.80 12.11 16.51
N LEU A 414 6.82 11.52 15.32
CA LEU A 414 7.88 10.58 14.88
C LEU A 414 8.11 10.58 13.34
N GLU A 415 7.76 11.68 12.66
CA GLU A 415 7.87 11.82 11.19
C GLU A 415 9.32 11.79 10.64
N ALA A 416 10.36 11.79 11.47
CA ALA A 416 11.74 11.97 10.99
C ALA A 416 12.56 10.69 10.74
N ILE A 417 11.99 9.48 10.91
CA ILE A 417 12.68 8.21 10.52
C ILE A 417 11.81 7.35 9.57
N TYR A 418 10.61 7.80 9.20
CA TYR A 418 9.66 7.06 8.37
C TYR A 418 9.52 7.64 6.97
N ASP A 419 10.60 7.67 6.20
CA ASP A 419 10.51 7.94 4.75
C ASP A 419 10.22 6.67 3.94
N ARG A 420 9.29 5.84 4.45
CA ARG A 420 8.79 4.60 3.81
C ARG A 420 7.35 4.26 4.24
N ILE A 421 6.51 5.26 4.39
CA ILE A 421 5.06 5.02 4.43
C ILE A 421 4.66 4.58 3.01
N SER A 422 4.06 3.38 2.88
CA SER A 422 3.53 2.95 1.58
C SER A 422 2.49 3.97 1.08
N ASP A 423 2.34 4.15 -0.24
CA ASP A 423 1.26 4.98 -0.80
C ASP A 423 -0.11 4.64 -0.17
N ALA A 424 -0.32 3.38 0.21
CA ALA A 424 -1.52 2.91 0.91
C ALA A 424 -1.70 3.57 2.30
N GLU A 425 -0.63 3.71 3.06
CA GLU A 425 -0.66 4.32 4.40
C GLU A 425 -0.72 5.85 4.34
N GLN A 426 -0.06 6.50 3.36
CA GLN A 426 -0.20 7.95 3.12
C GLN A 426 -1.65 8.31 2.77
N VAL A 427 -2.31 7.48 1.96
CA VAL A 427 -3.71 7.71 1.56
C VAL A 427 -4.70 7.43 2.71
N ILE A 428 -4.42 6.46 3.58
CA ILE A 428 -5.20 6.22 4.81
C ILE A 428 -5.12 7.43 5.75
N LEU A 429 -3.95 8.05 5.89
CA LEU A 429 -3.75 9.25 6.70
C LEU A 429 -4.48 10.46 6.10
N LEU A 430 -4.36 10.69 4.78
CA LEU A 430 -5.08 11.76 4.07
C LEU A 430 -6.61 11.68 4.22
N HIS A 431 -7.18 10.47 4.30
CA HIS A 431 -8.63 10.29 4.45
C HIS A 431 -9.11 10.36 5.91
N ARG A 432 -8.26 10.02 6.89
CA ARG A 432 -8.61 10.21 8.32
C ARG A 432 -8.88 11.67 8.63
N ASP A 433 -8.12 12.57 8.00
CA ASP A 433 -8.28 14.01 8.19
C ASP A 433 -9.40 14.60 7.34
N ALA A 434 -9.72 13.99 6.18
CA ALA A 434 -10.89 14.35 5.38
C ALA A 434 -12.23 14.06 6.10
N SER A 435 -12.30 12.97 6.89
CA SER A 435 -13.48 12.66 7.71
C SER A 435 -13.67 13.56 8.94
N LYS A 436 -12.70 14.42 9.27
CA LYS A 436 -12.81 15.43 10.35
C LYS A 436 -13.26 16.81 9.87
N LEU A 437 -13.38 17.03 8.56
CA LEU A 437 -13.90 18.28 8.03
C LEU A 437 -15.43 18.28 8.11
N PRO A 438 -16.06 19.24 8.83
CA PRO A 438 -17.52 19.33 8.85
C PRO A 438 -18.03 19.56 7.42
N LEU A 439 -19.05 18.78 7.05
CA LEU A 439 -19.81 18.94 5.82
C LEU A 439 -20.20 20.42 5.67
N ARG A 440 -19.64 21.11 4.67
CA ARG A 440 -20.06 22.48 4.33
C ARG A 440 -21.52 22.43 3.89
N ASP A 441 -22.33 23.15 4.66
CA ASP A 441 -23.78 23.31 4.54
C ASP A 441 -24.19 23.81 3.13
N PRO A 442 -25.09 23.11 2.41
CA PRO A 442 -25.59 23.55 1.11
C PRO A 442 -26.74 24.57 1.30
N ALA A 443 -26.43 25.75 1.81
CA ALA A 443 -27.45 26.80 1.98
C ALA A 443 -26.89 28.22 1.84
N LEU A 444 -26.30 28.55 0.68
CA LEU A 444 -26.11 29.96 0.26
C LEU A 444 -26.27 30.09 -1.27
N LYS A 445 -27.53 30.03 -1.71
CA LYS A 445 -27.99 30.73 -2.92
C LYS A 445 -29.21 31.56 -2.53
N GLY A 446 -29.00 32.86 -2.36
CA GLY A 446 -30.07 33.81 -2.12
C GLY A 446 -29.53 35.23 -2.05
N PHE A 447 -29.90 36.00 -3.07
CA PHE A 447 -29.88 37.46 -3.21
C PHE A 447 -28.69 38.14 -3.92
N GLN A 448 -29.05 38.54 -5.16
CA GLN A 448 -28.68 39.72 -5.97
C GLN A 448 -27.22 40.14 -6.10
#